data_AF-A0AB37WIF8-F1
#
_entry.id   AF-A0AB37WIF8-F1
#
_cell.length_a   1.000
_cell.length_b   1.000
_cell.length_c   1.000
_cell.angle_alpha   90.00
_cell.angle_beta   90.00
_cell.angle_gamma   90.00
#
_symmetry.space_group_name_H-M   'P 1'
#
loop_
_entity.id
_entity.type
_entity.pdbx_description
1 polymer ?
#
loop_
_entity_poly.entity_id
_entity_poly.type
_entity_poly.pdbx_seq_one_letter_code
_entity_poly.pdbx_strand_id
1 'polypeptide(L)'
;MADQNVSKLGIASATLKAMGSALQRSVTSPFKGENGSNTYFKDVMLAMFRTNLGNLDLAQDRYTNGASSTPTYMQHAEKYKFVPDSIKLPSGTQAHWLGSRSAKTIFVYFNGKTGRSELVKSN
;
A
#
# COMPACT_ATOMS: atom_id res chain seq x y z
N MET A 1 -15.45 -9.14 -9.83
CA MET A 1 -15.39 -8.10 -8.79
C MET A 1 -15.81 -8.79 -7.50
N ALA A 2 -14.94 -8.86 -6.50
CA ALA A 2 -15.32 -9.52 -5.25
C ALA A 2 -16.25 -8.56 -4.49
N ASP A 3 -17.53 -8.91 -4.40
CA ASP A 3 -18.41 -8.38 -3.37
C ASP A 3 -17.86 -8.84 -2.02
N GLN A 4 -16.92 -8.06 -1.48
CA GLN A 4 -16.49 -8.25 -0.11
C GLN A 4 -17.46 -7.46 0.75
N ASN A 5 -18.27 -8.17 1.54
CA ASN A 5 -19.06 -7.57 2.59
C ASN A 5 -18.07 -7.09 3.66
N VAL A 6 -17.52 -5.89 3.47
CA VAL A 6 -16.47 -5.33 4.31
C VAL A 6 -17.08 -4.82 5.60
N SER A 7 -16.58 -5.32 6.72
CA SER A 7 -17.02 -4.86 8.04
C SER A 7 -16.55 -3.44 8.31
N LYS A 8 -17.46 -2.47 8.13
CA LYS A 8 -17.23 -1.06 8.49
C LYS A 8 -16.94 -0.90 9.99
N LEU A 9 -17.55 -1.75 10.82
CA LEU A 9 -17.28 -1.79 12.26
C LEU A 9 -15.85 -2.27 12.56
N GLY A 10 -15.34 -3.23 11.78
CA GLY A 10 -13.94 -3.66 11.86
C GLY A 10 -12.97 -2.52 11.57
N ILE A 11 -13.22 -1.76 10.49
CA ILE A 11 -12.43 -0.57 10.14
C ILE A 11 -12.48 0.49 11.24
N ALA A 12 -13.68 0.78 11.77
CA ALA A 12 -13.85 1.75 12.85
C ALA A 12 -13.10 1.32 14.12
N SER A 13 -13.14 0.04 14.47
CA SER A 13 -12.39 -0.54 15.59
C SER A 13 -10.88 -0.43 15.37
N ALA A 14 -10.37 -0.77 14.19
CA ALA A 14 -8.96 -0.63 13.84
C ALA A 14 -8.49 0.83 13.93
N THR A 15 -9.31 1.77 13.44
CA THR A 15 -9.05 3.21 13.52
C THR A 15 -9.00 3.69 14.97
N LEU A 16 -9.97 3.28 15.80
CA LEU A 16 -10.00 3.65 17.22
C LEU A 16 -8.77 3.12 17.96
N LYS A 17 -8.37 1.87 17.71
CA LYS A 17 -7.14 1.30 18.28
C LYS A 17 -5.90 2.08 17.84
N ALA A 18 -5.82 2.48 16.57
CA ALA A 18 -4.72 3.28 16.07
C ALA A 18 -4.63 4.67 16.71
N MET A 19 -5.77 5.33 16.91
CA MET A 19 -5.82 6.59 17.67
C MET A 19 -5.43 6.39 19.14
N GLY A 20 -5.92 5.32 19.77
CA GLY A 20 -5.54 4.94 21.13
C GLY A 20 -4.04 4.69 21.27
N SER A 21 -3.42 4.01 20.31
CA SER A 21 -1.97 3.77 20.33
C SER A 21 -1.18 5.06 20.09
N ALA A 22 -1.67 5.96 19.24
CA ALA A 22 -1.08 7.28 19.06
C ALA A 22 -1.13 8.11 20.35
N LEU A 23 -2.28 8.14 21.05
CA LEU A 23 -2.46 8.86 22.32
C LEU A 23 -1.61 8.25 23.44
N GLN A 24 -1.60 6.93 23.56
CA GLN A 24 -0.74 6.25 24.52
C GLN A 24 0.73 6.57 24.22
N ARG A 25 1.13 6.55 22.95
CA ARG A 25 2.51 6.83 22.57
C ARG A 25 2.86 8.31 22.72
N SER A 26 1.91 9.23 22.53
CA SER A 26 2.17 10.67 22.70
C SER A 26 2.52 11.03 24.14
N VAL A 27 1.94 10.32 25.12
CA VAL A 27 2.22 10.49 26.54
C VAL A 27 3.47 9.70 26.98
N THR A 28 3.69 8.51 26.43
CA THR A 28 4.80 7.63 26.87
C THR A 28 6.12 7.85 26.11
N SER A 29 6.10 8.47 24.92
CA SER A 29 7.30 8.70 24.10
C SER A 29 8.41 9.52 24.81
N PRO A 30 8.11 10.54 25.64
CA PRO A 30 9.15 11.24 26.42
C PRO A 30 9.90 10.35 27.41
N PHE A 31 9.25 9.28 27.90
CA PHE A 31 9.79 8.37 28.92
C PHE A 31 10.40 7.09 28.32
N LYS A 32 10.54 7.02 26.99
CA LYS A 32 10.89 5.78 26.28
C LYS A 32 12.38 5.40 26.34
N GLY A 33 13.25 6.33 26.71
CA GLY A 33 14.71 6.16 26.61
C GLY A 33 15.15 5.82 25.18
N GLU A 34 15.96 4.78 25.02
CA GLU A 34 16.46 4.29 23.72
C GLU A 34 15.41 3.51 22.91
N ASN A 35 14.26 3.16 23.50
CA ASN A 35 13.26 2.32 22.87
C ASN A 35 12.28 3.12 21.98
N GLY A 36 12.37 2.99 20.66
CA GLY A 36 11.39 3.54 19.71
C GLY A 36 12.03 4.32 18.57
N SER A 37 11.27 5.22 17.94
CA SER A 37 11.80 6.03 16.83
C SER A 37 12.68 7.20 17.30
N ASN A 38 13.59 7.63 16.44
CA ASN A 38 14.58 8.68 16.71
C ASN A 38 13.97 10.07 16.95
N THR A 39 12.73 10.31 16.52
CA THR A 39 12.01 11.55 16.83
C THR A 39 10.66 11.24 17.47
N TYR A 40 10.19 12.17 18.31
CA TYR A 40 8.88 12.08 18.96
C TYR A 40 7.75 11.85 17.95
N PHE A 41 7.68 12.70 16.92
CA PHE A 41 6.65 12.60 15.89
C PHE A 41 6.64 11.24 15.18
N LYS A 42 7.81 10.75 14.74
CA LYS A 42 7.89 9.43 14.09
C LYS A 42 7.48 8.32 15.03
N ASP A 43 7.81 8.42 16.30
CA ASP A 43 7.49 7.39 17.28
C ASP A 43 5.98 7.27 17.50
N VAL A 44 5.28 8.41 17.61
CA VAL A 44 3.81 8.46 17.70
C VAL A 44 3.16 7.97 16.41
N MET A 45 3.59 8.50 15.26
CA MET A 45 2.99 8.13 13.98
C MET A 45 3.25 6.67 13.60
N LEU A 46 4.44 6.15 13.84
CA LEU A 46 4.74 4.73 13.57
C LEU A 46 4.02 3.79 14.54
N ALA A 47 3.68 4.23 15.76
CA ALA A 47 2.80 3.46 16.64
C ALA A 47 1.38 3.40 16.06
N MET A 48 0.83 4.55 15.64
CA MET A 48 -0.47 4.63 14.96
C MET A 48 -0.53 3.73 13.72
N PHE A 49 0.43 3.86 12.80
CA PHE A 49 0.45 3.11 11.55
C PHE A 49 0.59 1.60 11.78
N ARG A 50 1.44 1.18 12.70
CA ARG A 50 1.60 -0.26 13.02
C ARG A 50 0.33 -0.84 13.62
N THR A 51 -0.34 -0.11 14.50
CA THR A 51 -1.62 -0.57 15.05
C THR A 51 -2.70 -0.63 13.99
N ASN A 52 -2.79 0.37 13.10
CA ASN A 52 -3.77 0.37 12.02
C ASN A 52 -3.57 -0.82 11.06
N LEU A 53 -2.35 -0.98 10.52
CA LEU A 53 -2.02 -2.04 9.57
C LEU A 53 -2.12 -3.45 10.19
N GLY A 54 -1.87 -3.59 11.49
CA GLY A 54 -1.97 -4.87 12.20
C GLY A 54 -3.39 -5.27 12.58
N ASN A 55 -4.38 -4.37 12.48
CA ASN A 55 -5.78 -4.64 12.86
C ASN A 55 -6.76 -4.67 11.69
N LEU A 56 -6.33 -4.34 10.47
CA LEU A 56 -7.14 -4.49 9.26
C LEU A 56 -6.91 -5.87 8.64
N ASP A 57 -7.99 -6.51 8.19
CA ASP A 57 -7.89 -7.67 7.31
C ASP A 57 -7.64 -7.23 5.85
N LEU A 58 -7.33 -8.19 4.96
CA LEU A 58 -7.04 -7.89 3.56
C LEU A 58 -8.22 -7.22 2.82
N ALA A 59 -9.46 -7.54 3.20
CA ALA A 59 -10.65 -6.97 2.59
C ALA A 59 -10.84 -5.52 2.99
N GLN A 60 -10.69 -5.24 4.29
CA GLN A 60 -10.73 -3.91 4.87
C GLN A 60 -9.59 -3.03 4.35
N ASP A 61 -8.37 -3.56 4.27
CA ASP A 61 -7.21 -2.86 3.71
C ASP A 61 -7.44 -2.44 2.25
N ARG A 62 -7.92 -3.36 1.40
CA ARG A 62 -8.27 -3.06 0.00
C ARG A 62 -9.43 -2.07 -0.11
N TYR A 63 -10.39 -2.15 0.80
CA TYR A 63 -11.51 -1.21 0.84
C TYR A 63 -11.05 0.21 1.19
N THR A 64 -10.14 0.36 2.14
CA THR A 64 -9.65 1.65 2.61
C THR A 64 -8.57 2.24 1.70
N ASN A 65 -7.65 1.42 1.18
CA ASN A 65 -6.49 1.88 0.41
C ASN A 65 -6.68 1.84 -1.12
N GLY A 66 -7.84 1.40 -1.59
CA GLY A 66 -8.25 1.52 -2.98
C GLY A 66 -8.30 0.20 -3.74
N ALA A 67 -8.97 0.28 -4.89
CA ALA A 67 -9.29 -0.84 -5.75
C ALA A 67 -8.03 -1.47 -6.40
N SER A 68 -8.26 -2.51 -7.21
CA SER A 68 -7.25 -3.20 -8.02
C SER A 68 -6.25 -2.24 -8.69
N SER A 69 -5.05 -2.74 -8.99
CA SER A 69 -3.95 -1.98 -9.60
C SER A 69 -4.37 -1.20 -10.87
N THR A 70 -5.34 -1.70 -11.63
CA THR A 70 -5.79 -1.09 -12.89
C THR A 70 -6.46 0.28 -12.68
N PRO A 71 -7.55 0.44 -11.89
CA PRO A 71 -8.09 1.76 -11.56
C PRO A 71 -7.05 2.76 -11.05
N THR A 72 -6.16 2.33 -10.15
CA THR A 72 -5.12 3.19 -9.59
C THR A 72 -4.12 3.63 -10.65
N TYR A 73 -3.73 2.73 -11.55
CA TYR A 73 -2.88 3.06 -12.69
C TYR A 73 -3.52 4.09 -13.63
N MET A 74 -4.81 3.94 -13.93
CA MET A 74 -5.53 4.88 -14.79
C MET A 74 -5.62 6.27 -14.16
N GLN A 75 -5.95 6.36 -12.86
CA GLN A 75 -5.95 7.63 -12.12
C GLN A 75 -4.57 8.28 -12.09
N HIS A 76 -3.51 7.47 -11.95
CA HIS A 76 -2.14 7.95 -12.01
C HIS A 76 -1.80 8.50 -13.41
N ALA A 77 -2.15 7.78 -14.47
CA ALA A 77 -1.96 8.22 -15.85
C ALA A 77 -2.68 9.54 -16.15
N GLU A 78 -3.92 9.69 -15.69
CA GLU A 78 -4.69 10.92 -15.80
C GLU A 78 -4.03 12.08 -15.04
N LYS A 79 -3.65 11.85 -13.77
CA LYS A 79 -3.01 12.86 -12.92
C LYS A 79 -1.70 13.38 -13.51
N TYR A 80 -0.88 12.49 -14.08
CA TYR A 80 0.43 12.82 -14.65
C TYR A 80 0.40 13.03 -16.17
N LYS A 81 -0.79 13.02 -16.78
CA LYS A 81 -1.04 13.31 -18.20
C LYS A 81 -0.19 12.47 -19.16
N PHE A 82 -0.03 11.19 -18.87
CA PHE A 82 0.60 10.25 -19.82
C PHE A 82 -0.43 9.25 -20.34
N VAL A 83 -0.18 8.73 -21.54
CA VAL A 83 -1.06 7.73 -22.18
C VAL A 83 -0.90 6.40 -21.42
N PRO A 84 -1.97 5.86 -20.82
CA PRO A 84 -1.90 4.58 -20.15
C PRO A 84 -1.55 3.48 -21.16
N ASP A 85 -0.58 2.65 -20.83
CA ASP A 85 -0.18 1.50 -21.65
C ASP A 85 -0.32 0.22 -20.82
N SER A 86 -1.27 -0.63 -21.24
CA SER A 86 -1.63 -1.87 -20.56
C SER A 86 -1.59 -3.04 -21.51
N ILE A 87 -1.08 -4.18 -21.04
CA ILE A 87 -1.06 -5.44 -21.78
C ILE A 87 -1.75 -6.53 -20.98
N LYS A 88 -2.30 -7.52 -21.68
CA LYS A 88 -2.86 -8.73 -21.06
C LYS A 88 -1.84 -9.85 -21.25
N LEU A 89 -1.37 -10.41 -20.14
CA LEU A 89 -0.47 -11.56 -20.13
C LEU A 89 -1.21 -12.83 -20.59
N PRO A 90 -0.51 -13.88 -21.06
CA PRO A 90 -1.13 -15.15 -21.46
C PRO A 90 -2.01 -15.79 -20.36
N SER A 91 -1.68 -15.53 -19.09
CA SER A 91 -2.48 -15.94 -17.92
C SER A 91 -3.82 -15.21 -17.78
N GLY A 92 -4.09 -14.21 -18.61
CA GLY A 92 -5.25 -13.33 -18.51
C GLY A 92 -5.08 -12.16 -17.53
N THR A 93 -3.95 -12.07 -16.83
CA THR A 93 -3.61 -10.98 -15.89
C THR A 93 -3.32 -9.68 -16.64
N GLN A 94 -3.79 -8.54 -16.12
CA GLN A 94 -3.43 -7.22 -16.64
C GLN A 94 -2.08 -6.77 -16.09
N ALA A 95 -1.22 -6.27 -16.97
CA ALA A 95 0.03 -5.60 -16.62
C ALA A 95 0.03 -4.18 -17.20
N HIS A 96 0.69 -3.26 -16.50
CA HIS A 96 0.69 -1.85 -16.84
C HIS A 96 2.14 -1.36 -16.95
N TRP A 97 2.45 -0.66 -18.03
CA TRP A 97 3.77 -0.05 -18.24
C TRP A 97 3.86 1.24 -17.43
N LEU A 98 4.92 1.33 -16.63
CA LEU A 98 5.33 2.56 -15.95
C LEU A 98 6.61 3.03 -16.64
N GLY A 99 6.49 4.07 -17.48
CA GLY A 99 7.59 4.55 -18.33
C GLY A 99 7.54 3.98 -19.75
N SER A 100 8.65 4.11 -20.49
CA SER A 100 8.71 3.71 -21.90
C SER A 100 8.82 2.20 -22.07
N ARG A 101 7.96 1.64 -22.93
CA ARG A 101 8.06 0.25 -23.40
C ARG A 101 9.35 -0.02 -24.18
N SER A 102 9.94 0.99 -24.81
CA SER A 102 11.18 0.88 -25.60
C SER A 102 12.46 0.97 -24.76
N ALA A 103 12.37 0.91 -23.44
CA ALA A 103 13.53 0.99 -22.57
C ALA A 103 14.46 -0.22 -22.76
N LYS A 104 15.78 0.04 -22.77
CA LYS A 104 16.83 -1.01 -22.86
C LYS A 104 16.76 -2.05 -21.74
N THR A 105 16.20 -1.68 -20.59
CA THR A 105 16.07 -2.57 -19.43
C THR A 105 14.65 -2.45 -18.90
N ILE A 106 14.01 -3.60 -18.72
CA ILE A 106 12.63 -3.71 -18.26
C ILE A 106 12.64 -4.35 -16.88
N PHE A 107 11.99 -3.69 -15.93
CA PHE A 107 11.80 -4.21 -14.58
C PHE A 107 10.37 -4.74 -14.45
N VAL A 108 10.23 -6.04 -14.22
CA VAL A 108 8.93 -6.66 -13.99
C VAL A 108 8.67 -6.70 -12.49
N TYR A 109 7.62 -5.99 -12.07
CA TYR A 109 7.24 -5.89 -10.67
C TYR A 109 5.89 -6.58 -10.42
N PHE A 110 5.92 -7.62 -9.57
CA PHE A 110 4.71 -8.31 -9.11
C PHE A 110 4.33 -7.82 -7.71
N ASN A 111 3.15 -7.21 -7.60
CA ASN A 111 2.58 -6.80 -6.33
C ASN A 111 2.07 -8.04 -5.55
N GLY A 112 2.75 -8.43 -4.47
CA GLY A 112 2.33 -9.56 -3.63
C GLY A 112 3.27 -9.85 -2.45
N LYS A 113 2.81 -10.69 -1.50
CA LYS A 113 3.55 -11.09 -0.28
C LYS A 113 4.91 -11.76 -0.55
N THR A 114 5.12 -12.26 -1.76
CA THR A 114 6.40 -12.80 -2.22
C THR A 114 6.84 -11.98 -3.41
N GLY A 115 7.40 -10.80 -3.13
CA GLY A 115 7.90 -9.87 -4.15
C GLY A 115 9.08 -10.48 -4.91
N ARG A 116 8.79 -11.26 -5.95
CA ARG A 116 9.78 -11.59 -6.97
C ARG A 116 9.77 -10.45 -7.97
N SER A 117 10.92 -9.81 -8.13
CA SER A 117 11.18 -8.93 -9.26
C SER A 117 12.21 -9.61 -10.14
N GLU A 118 12.02 -9.52 -11.44
CA GLU A 118 12.93 -10.10 -12.42
C GLU A 118 13.40 -9.02 -13.37
N LEU A 119 14.71 -8.96 -13.57
CA LEU A 119 15.33 -8.05 -14.53
C LEU A 119 15.33 -8.75 -15.88
N VAL A 120 14.53 -8.23 -16.81
CA VAL A 120 14.52 -8.69 -18.19
C VAL A 120 15.29 -7.68 -19.03
N LYS A 121 16.38 -8.12 -19.66
CA LYS A 121 17.09 -7.30 -20.63
C LYS A 121 16.28 -7.29 -21.93
N SER A 122 16.00 -6.10 -22.46
CA SER A 122 15.52 -5.99 -23.83
C SER A 122 16.68 -6.34 -24.76
N ASN A 123 16.49 -7.35 -25.61
CA ASN A 123 17.35 -7.55 -26.78
C ASN A 123 17.16 -6.42 -27.78
#